data_AF-A0A165EMG5-F1
#
_entry.id   AF-A0A165EMG5-F1
#
_cell.length_a   1.000
_cell.length_b   1.000
_cell.length_c   1.000
_cell.angle_alpha   90.00
_cell.angle_beta   90.00
_cell.angle_gamma   90.00
#
_symmetry.space_group_name_H-M   'P 1'
#
loop_
_entity.id
_entity.type
_entity.pdbx_description
1 polymer ?
#
loop_
_entity_poly.entity_id
_entity_poly.type
_entity_poly.pdbx_seq_one_letter_code
_entity_poly.pdbx_strand_id
1 'polypeptide(L)'
;MAKPILIQEHVADDPWKVLVAVALLNKTAGRHAVPTFFDLTARWPTAPALAQASPDALERLITHLGLGKSRTKRLIALSQAYVSDPPQPGALRPSRCYVQARMLSSETGLLEKVRQRYPPTCASHLPGSGPYALDSYRIFCGPPDEWKRVMPHDKELVKYIKWKWAVSELRSWDKLDGPGESVGISYLRELTDELQT
;
A
#
# COMPACT_ATOMS: atom_id res chain seq x y z
N MET A 1 4.43 -7.73 -21.75
CA MET A 1 3.76 -7.18 -20.55
C MET A 1 4.56 -5.99 -20.04
N ALA A 2 3.94 -4.82 -19.91
CA ALA A 2 4.56 -3.66 -19.29
C ALA A 2 4.48 -3.79 -17.75
N LYS A 3 5.55 -3.43 -17.04
CA LYS A 3 5.55 -3.42 -15.58
C LYS A 3 4.76 -2.21 -15.06
N PRO A 4 3.79 -2.40 -14.13
CA PRO A 4 3.11 -1.27 -13.51
C PRO A 4 4.09 -0.37 -12.75
N ILE A 5 4.06 0.93 -13.03
CA ILE A 5 4.94 1.91 -12.40
C ILE A 5 4.24 2.47 -11.17
N LEU A 6 4.73 2.08 -9.99
CA LEU A 6 4.20 2.51 -8.70
C LEU A 6 5.27 3.27 -7.92
N ILE A 7 4.93 4.43 -7.38
CA ILE A 7 5.86 5.24 -6.57
C ILE A 7 6.35 4.46 -5.35
N GLN A 8 5.54 3.55 -4.81
CA GLN A 8 5.91 2.71 -3.68
C GLN A 8 7.14 1.84 -3.99
N GLU A 9 7.31 1.40 -5.23
CA GLU A 9 8.51 0.66 -5.64
C GLU A 9 9.72 1.58 -5.76
N HIS A 10 9.53 2.79 -6.29
CA HIS A 10 10.60 3.77 -6.45
C HIS A 10 11.23 4.21 -5.11
N VAL A 11 10.45 4.18 -4.02
CA VAL A 11 10.89 4.61 -2.69
C VAL A 11 10.91 3.44 -1.67
N ALA A 12 10.93 2.20 -2.16
CA ALA A 12 10.82 1.00 -1.32
C ALA A 12 11.98 0.81 -0.33
N ASP A 13 13.13 1.46 -0.59
CA ASP A 13 14.30 1.50 0.28
C ASP A 13 14.08 2.32 1.56
N ASP A 14 13.05 3.17 1.58
CA ASP A 14 12.65 3.98 2.72
C ASP A 14 11.17 3.73 3.08
N PRO A 15 10.89 2.84 4.06
CA PRO A 15 9.52 2.49 4.42
C PRO A 15 8.68 3.68 4.92
N TRP A 16 9.31 4.72 5.48
CA TRP A 16 8.59 5.93 5.87
C TRP A 16 8.12 6.70 4.63
N LYS A 17 8.97 6.84 3.60
CA LYS A 17 8.57 7.44 2.32
C LYS A 17 7.45 6.68 1.64
N VAL A 18 7.46 5.34 1.67
CA VAL A 18 6.33 4.53 1.17
C VAL A 18 5.03 4.91 1.88
N LEU A 19 5.05 5.01 3.21
CA LEU A 19 3.88 5.37 4.02
C LEU A 19 3.39 6.81 3.77
N VAL A 20 4.31 7.75 3.53
CA VAL A 20 3.98 9.13 3.12
C VAL A 20 3.34 9.15 1.73
N ALA A 21 3.91 8.44 0.76
CA ALA A 21 3.39 8.37 -0.60
C ALA A 21 1.96 7.82 -0.63
N VAL A 22 1.70 6.71 0.08
CA VAL A 22 0.34 6.13 0.13
C VAL A 22 -0.66 7.00 0.88
N ALA A 23 -0.21 7.79 1.87
CA ALA A 23 -1.06 8.77 2.54
C ALA A 23 -1.49 9.92 1.60
N LEU A 24 -0.63 10.33 0.67
CA LEU A 24 -0.95 11.32 -0.37
C LEU A 24 -1.86 10.73 -1.46
N LEU A 25 -1.64 9.47 -1.87
CA LEU A 25 -2.43 8.77 -2.89
C LEU A 25 -3.85 8.41 -2.44
N ASN A 26 -4.11 8.39 -1.13
CA ASN A 26 -5.43 8.03 -0.62
C ASN A 26 -6.50 9.05 -1.07
N LYS A 27 -7.40 8.61 -1.96
CA LYS A 27 -8.43 9.42 -2.64
C LYS A 27 -7.88 10.56 -3.52
N THR A 28 -6.66 10.43 -4.03
CA THR A 28 -6.04 11.42 -4.92
C THR A 28 -5.36 10.71 -6.08
N ALA A 29 -5.55 11.20 -7.30
CA ALA A 29 -4.91 10.60 -8.48
C ALA A 29 -3.38 10.76 -8.44
N GLY A 30 -2.66 9.71 -8.84
CA GLY A 30 -1.19 9.68 -8.85
C GLY A 30 -0.55 10.85 -9.61
N ARG A 31 -1.13 11.27 -10.74
CA ARG A 31 -0.66 12.43 -11.53
C ARG A 31 -0.54 13.74 -10.73
N HIS A 32 -1.27 13.89 -9.62
CA HIS A 32 -1.19 15.06 -8.73
C HIS A 32 -0.39 14.74 -7.46
N ALA A 33 -0.59 13.55 -6.89
CA ALA A 33 0.07 13.15 -5.65
C ALA A 33 1.58 12.93 -5.82
N VAL A 34 2.04 12.39 -6.95
CA VAL A 34 3.44 12.03 -7.19
C VAL A 34 4.34 13.27 -7.28
N PRO A 35 4.05 14.32 -8.08
CA PRO A 35 4.85 15.54 -8.05
C PRO A 35 4.90 16.18 -6.66
N THR A 36 3.73 16.26 -5.99
CA THR A 36 3.64 16.83 -4.64
C THR A 36 4.43 16.02 -3.61
N PHE A 37 4.53 14.70 -3.77
CA PHE A 37 5.39 13.87 -2.94
C PHE A 37 6.87 14.26 -3.06
N PHE A 38 7.35 14.50 -4.28
CA PHE A 38 8.73 14.93 -4.50
C PHE A 38 8.97 16.34 -3.95
N ASP A 39 8.04 17.27 -4.11
CA ASP A 39 8.13 18.61 -3.49
C ASP A 39 8.17 18.52 -1.96
N LEU A 40 7.34 17.64 -1.39
CA LEU A 40 7.28 17.40 0.06
C LEU A 40 8.59 16.81 0.57
N THR A 41 9.13 15.79 -0.09
CA THR A 41 10.36 15.11 0.34
C THR A 41 11.63 15.91 0.03
N ALA A 42 11.59 16.83 -0.94
CA ALA A 42 12.64 17.82 -1.12
C ALA A 42 12.71 18.80 0.07
N ARG A 43 11.54 19.18 0.62
CA ARG A 43 11.44 20.10 1.75
C ARG A 43 11.62 19.44 3.12
N TRP A 44 11.10 18.23 3.29
CA TRP A 44 11.17 17.43 4.51
C TRP A 44 11.63 16.02 4.16
N PRO A 45 12.95 15.79 4.02
CA PRO A 45 13.49 14.56 3.45
C PRO A 45 13.42 13.33 4.36
N THR A 46 13.13 13.52 5.66
CA THR A 46 13.17 12.46 6.68
C THR A 46 11.98 12.54 7.62
N ALA A 47 11.67 11.42 8.30
CA ALA A 47 10.62 11.37 9.31
C ALA A 47 10.78 12.44 10.42
N PRO A 48 11.97 12.66 11.02
CA PRO A 48 12.17 13.76 11.96
C PRO A 48 11.86 15.14 11.37
N ALA A 49 12.23 15.40 10.11
CA ALA A 49 11.98 16.69 9.47
C ALA A 49 10.48 16.95 9.28
N LEU A 50 9.73 15.97 8.79
CA LEU A 50 8.28 16.12 8.60
C LEU A 50 7.51 16.11 9.93
N ALA A 51 8.02 15.40 10.94
CA ALA A 51 7.44 15.38 12.29
C ALA A 51 7.46 16.76 12.97
N GLN A 52 8.41 17.62 12.61
CA GLN A 52 8.58 18.99 13.11
C GLN A 52 8.09 20.05 12.10
N ALA A 53 7.47 19.65 11.00
CA ALA A 53 6.98 20.58 10.00
C ALA A 53 5.89 21.50 10.57
N SER A 54 5.95 22.78 10.18
CA SER A 54 4.83 23.71 10.42
C SER A 54 3.56 23.18 9.74
N PRO A 55 2.45 22.96 10.49
CA PRO A 55 1.19 22.49 9.91
C PRO A 55 0.71 23.38 8.75
N ASP A 56 0.79 24.70 8.92
CA ASP A 56 0.36 25.64 7.88
C ASP A 56 1.23 25.56 6.62
N ALA A 57 2.54 25.38 6.78
CA ALA A 57 3.44 25.24 5.65
C ALA A 57 3.21 23.95 4.87
N LEU A 58 2.96 22.84 5.58
CA LEU A 58 2.63 21.56 4.98
C LEU A 58 1.25 21.58 4.33
N GLU A 59 0.24 22.16 4.98
CA GLU A 59 -1.11 22.30 4.40
C GLU A 59 -1.08 23.11 3.12
N ARG A 60 -0.40 24.25 3.09
CA ARG A 60 -0.24 25.05 1.87
C ARG A 60 0.36 24.24 0.72
N LEU A 61 1.30 23.34 1.01
CA LEU A 61 1.93 22.50 -0.01
C LEU A 61 0.97 21.43 -0.56
N ILE A 62 0.05 20.89 0.24
CA ILE A 62 -0.76 19.72 -0.15
C ILE A 62 -2.25 20.03 -0.34
N THR A 63 -2.70 21.26 -0.10
CA THR A 63 -4.13 21.61 -0.09
C THR A 63 -4.83 21.36 -1.43
N HIS A 64 -4.12 21.51 -2.55
CA HIS A 64 -4.64 21.24 -3.90
C HIS A 64 -4.98 19.76 -4.14
N LEU A 65 -4.45 18.85 -3.32
CA LEU A 65 -4.76 17.42 -3.38
C LEU A 65 -6.10 17.06 -2.71
N GLY A 66 -6.80 18.04 -2.13
CA GLY A 66 -7.99 17.85 -1.29
C GLY A 66 -7.64 17.33 0.12
N LEU A 67 -8.59 17.41 1.05
CA LEU A 67 -8.44 16.93 2.44
C LEU A 67 -7.25 17.55 3.22
N GLY A 68 -6.76 18.72 2.79
CA GLY A 68 -5.53 19.39 3.26
C GLY A 68 -5.32 19.30 4.78
N LYS A 69 -6.16 19.96 5.57
CA LYS A 69 -6.11 19.94 7.05
C LYS A 69 -5.96 18.54 7.65
N SER A 70 -6.84 17.61 7.24
CA SER A 70 -6.87 16.26 7.79
C SER A 70 -5.66 15.42 7.39
N ARG A 71 -5.12 15.68 6.20
CA ARG A 71 -3.95 15.00 5.64
C ARG A 71 -2.66 15.55 6.25
N THR A 72 -2.55 16.87 6.42
CA THR A 72 -1.47 17.56 7.13
C THR A 72 -1.31 16.98 8.54
N LYS A 73 -2.39 16.99 9.34
CA LYS A 73 -2.37 16.43 10.71
C LYS A 73 -1.90 14.99 10.72
N ARG A 74 -2.34 14.20 9.74
CA ARG A 74 -2.01 12.77 9.65
C ARG A 74 -0.56 12.52 9.25
N LEU A 75 -0.01 13.28 8.32
CA LEU A 75 1.38 13.16 7.88
C LEU A 75 2.36 13.52 9.01
N ILE A 76 2.06 14.59 9.76
CA ILE A 76 2.84 14.98 10.93
C ILE A 76 2.74 13.89 12.01
N ALA A 77 1.53 13.46 12.36
CA ALA A 77 1.33 12.42 13.37
C ALA A 77 1.95 11.07 12.98
N LEU A 78 1.86 10.67 11.70
CA LEU A 78 2.52 9.51 11.15
C LEU A 78 4.03 9.61 11.36
N SER A 79 4.62 10.75 11.02
CA SER A 79 6.07 10.95 11.12
C SER A 79 6.55 10.99 12.57
N GLN A 80 5.79 11.63 13.46
CA GLN A 80 6.07 11.62 14.91
C GLN A 80 6.02 10.19 15.49
N ALA A 81 4.99 9.42 15.16
CA ALA A 81 4.87 8.03 15.58
C ALA A 81 5.98 7.15 14.99
N TYR A 82 6.38 7.39 13.74
CA TYR A 82 7.47 6.67 13.09
C TYR A 82 8.82 6.96 13.77
N VAL A 83 9.09 8.20 14.17
CA VAL A 83 10.30 8.56 14.92
C VAL A 83 10.31 7.91 16.30
N SER A 84 9.16 7.85 16.97
CA SER A 84 9.05 7.29 18.32
C SER A 84 9.10 5.76 18.37
N ASP A 85 8.49 5.08 17.41
CA ASP A 85 8.34 3.62 17.36
C ASP A 85 8.33 3.17 15.89
N PRO A 86 9.48 3.16 15.21
CA PRO A 86 9.57 2.77 13.81
C PRO A 86 9.21 1.28 13.64
N PRO A 87 8.62 0.88 12.50
CA PRO A 87 8.34 -0.53 12.22
C PRO A 87 9.61 -1.39 12.28
N GLN A 88 9.64 -2.38 13.17
CA GLN A 88 10.74 -3.34 13.29
C GLN A 88 10.32 -4.72 12.77
N PRO A 89 11.13 -5.37 11.90
CA PRO A 89 10.89 -6.75 11.51
C PRO A 89 10.70 -7.66 12.74
N GLY A 90 9.62 -8.45 12.75
CA GLY A 90 9.28 -9.34 13.87
C GLY A 90 8.48 -8.72 15.01
N ALA A 91 8.45 -7.39 15.15
CA ALA A 91 7.67 -6.70 16.18
C ALA A 91 6.25 -6.38 15.67
N LEU A 92 5.38 -7.39 15.60
CA LEU A 92 4.02 -7.22 15.10
C LEU A 92 3.17 -6.36 16.05
N ARG A 93 2.40 -5.43 15.48
CA ARG A 93 1.47 -4.56 16.18
C ARG A 93 0.02 -4.86 15.76
N PRO A 94 -0.95 -4.78 16.68
CA PRO A 94 -2.35 -5.07 16.35
C PRO A 94 -2.91 -4.01 15.39
N SER A 95 -3.44 -4.45 14.25
CA SER A 95 -4.10 -3.57 13.28
C SER A 95 -5.42 -3.03 13.84
N ARG A 96 -5.79 -1.80 13.50
CA ARG A 96 -7.09 -1.21 13.88
C ARG A 96 -8.11 -1.22 12.75
N CYS A 97 -7.68 -1.59 11.55
CA CYS A 97 -8.53 -1.66 10.36
C CYS A 97 -9.01 -3.09 10.08
N TYR A 98 -9.99 -3.18 9.19
CA TYR A 98 -10.66 -4.42 8.81
C TYR A 98 -10.60 -4.59 7.30
N VAL A 99 -10.64 -5.84 6.86
CA VAL A 99 -10.74 -6.23 5.46
C VAL A 99 -11.87 -7.22 5.26
N GLN A 100 -12.34 -7.31 4.02
CA GLN A 100 -13.20 -8.41 3.61
C GLN A 100 -12.29 -9.58 3.24
N ALA A 101 -12.55 -10.74 3.83
CA ALA A 101 -11.93 -12.00 3.47
C ALA A 101 -13.01 -12.98 3.04
N ARG A 102 -12.62 -14.02 2.32
CA ARG A 102 -13.47 -15.18 2.06
C ARG A 102 -13.07 -16.29 3.00
N MET A 103 -14.05 -16.83 3.73
CA MET A 103 -13.85 -18.01 4.57
C MET A 103 -14.84 -19.09 4.16
N LEU A 104 -14.40 -20.34 4.22
CA LEU A 104 -15.24 -21.50 3.95
C LEU A 104 -16.24 -21.64 5.10
N SER A 105 -17.52 -21.52 4.78
CA SER A 105 -18.60 -21.74 5.75
C SER A 105 -18.67 -23.23 6.09
N SER A 106 -18.60 -23.53 7.38
CA SER A 106 -18.75 -24.91 7.87
C SER A 106 -20.17 -25.45 7.68
N GLU A 107 -21.16 -24.57 7.49
CA GLU A 107 -22.56 -24.94 7.32
C GLU A 107 -22.92 -25.16 5.85
N THR A 108 -22.52 -24.24 4.97
CA THR A 108 -22.92 -24.27 3.55
C THR A 108 -21.86 -24.89 2.64
N GLY A 109 -20.62 -25.03 3.11
CA GLY A 109 -19.48 -25.45 2.29
C GLY A 109 -19.08 -24.41 1.22
N LEU A 110 -19.65 -23.21 1.27
CA LEU A 110 -19.42 -22.14 0.31
C LEU A 110 -18.48 -21.07 0.89
N LEU A 111 -17.79 -20.34 0.00
CA LEU A 111 -16.96 -19.21 0.38
C LEU A 111 -17.82 -17.98 0.67
N GLU A 112 -17.90 -17.60 1.94
CA GLU A 112 -18.67 -16.45 2.41
C GLU A 112 -17.76 -15.24 2.68
N LYS A 113 -18.27 -14.03 2.41
CA LYS A 113 -17.56 -12.78 2.70
C LYS A 113 -17.66 -12.47 4.18
N VAL A 114 -16.55 -12.55 4.89
CA VAL A 114 -16.47 -12.23 6.31
C VAL A 114 -15.64 -10.97 6.52
N ARG A 115 -16.14 -10.08 7.38
CA ARG A 115 -15.36 -8.92 7.85
C ARG A 115 -14.42 -9.39 8.95
N GLN A 116 -13.12 -9.32 8.70
CA GLN A 116 -12.11 -9.69 9.70
C GLN A 116 -11.12 -8.56 9.95
N ARG A 117 -10.42 -8.64 11.07
CA ARG A 117 -9.36 -7.69 11.42
C ARG A 117 -8.18 -7.87 10.46
N TYR A 118 -7.58 -6.77 10.00
CA TYR A 118 -6.39 -6.86 9.15
C TYR A 118 -5.26 -7.56 9.93
N PRO A 119 -4.51 -8.50 9.33
CA PRO A 119 -3.43 -9.20 10.03
C PRO A 119 -2.44 -8.23 10.70
N PRO A 120 -1.94 -8.50 11.92
CA PRO A 120 -0.94 -7.66 12.56
C PRO A 120 0.31 -7.47 11.68
N THR A 121 0.84 -6.25 11.64
CA THR A 121 2.09 -5.91 10.95
C THR A 121 2.95 -5.03 11.86
N CYS A 122 4.24 -4.89 11.56
CA CYS A 122 5.10 -3.94 12.28
C CYS A 122 4.73 -2.46 12.04
N ALA A 123 3.92 -2.14 11.02
CA ALA A 123 3.47 -0.77 10.71
C ALA A 123 2.02 -0.49 11.16
N SER A 124 1.35 -1.48 11.75
CA SER A 124 -0.09 -1.44 12.06
C SER A 124 -0.50 -0.42 13.13
N HIS A 125 0.42 -0.01 14.01
CA HIS A 125 0.17 1.00 15.03
C HIS A 125 0.24 2.43 14.50
N LEU A 126 0.84 2.65 13.33
CA LEU A 126 1.09 3.98 12.82
C LEU A 126 -0.22 4.71 12.40
N PRO A 127 -0.31 6.03 12.64
CA PRO A 127 -1.45 6.83 12.18
C PRO A 127 -1.64 6.76 10.68
N GLY A 128 -2.85 6.42 10.23
CA GLY A 128 -3.16 6.32 8.79
C GLY A 128 -2.91 4.93 8.17
N SER A 129 -2.50 3.93 8.96
CA SER A 129 -2.31 2.53 8.55
C SER A 129 -3.64 1.79 8.27
N GLY A 130 -4.35 2.23 7.23
CA GLY A 130 -5.49 1.50 6.65
C GLY A 130 -5.04 0.33 5.75
N PRO A 131 -5.99 -0.49 5.23
CA PRO A 131 -5.66 -1.68 4.44
C PRO A 131 -4.74 -1.38 3.26
N TYR A 132 -5.01 -0.33 2.49
CA TYR A 132 -4.16 0.09 1.37
C TYR A 132 -2.71 0.41 1.77
N ALA A 133 -2.53 1.11 2.90
CA ALA A 133 -1.20 1.47 3.39
C ALA A 133 -0.45 0.23 3.87
N LEU A 134 -1.14 -0.68 4.56
CA LEU A 134 -0.56 -1.93 5.05
C LEU A 134 -0.24 -2.92 3.93
N ASP A 135 -1.11 -3.05 2.92
CA ASP A 135 -0.84 -3.85 1.72
C ASP A 135 0.39 -3.30 0.99
N SER A 136 0.46 -1.97 0.79
CA SER A 136 1.63 -1.33 0.18
C SER A 136 2.91 -1.59 0.97
N TYR A 137 2.87 -1.39 2.29
CA TYR A 137 4.02 -1.65 3.15
C TYR A 137 4.49 -3.12 3.05
N ARG A 138 3.56 -4.09 3.11
CA ARG A 138 3.90 -5.52 3.03
C ARG A 138 4.43 -5.93 1.66
N ILE A 139 3.94 -5.32 0.57
CA ILE A 139 4.37 -5.63 -0.79
C ILE A 139 5.78 -5.11 -1.08
N PHE A 140 6.09 -3.89 -0.63
CA PHE A 140 7.30 -3.17 -1.04
C PHE A 140 8.39 -3.14 0.04
N CYS A 141 8.01 -3.12 1.32
CA CYS A 141 8.92 -3.01 2.46
C CYS A 141 9.00 -4.28 3.32
N GLY A 142 8.12 -5.25 3.06
CA GLY A 142 8.10 -6.52 3.79
C GLY A 142 9.33 -7.38 3.54
N PRO A 143 9.56 -8.43 4.36
CA PRO A 143 10.60 -9.40 4.08
C PRO A 143 10.38 -10.09 2.72
N PRO A 144 11.40 -10.79 2.19
CA PRO A 144 11.25 -11.60 0.99
C PRO A 144 10.00 -12.48 1.06
N ASP A 145 9.31 -12.62 -0.07
CA ASP A 145 8.07 -13.38 -0.22
C ASP A 145 6.84 -12.88 0.56
N GLU A 146 6.92 -11.85 1.38
CA GLU A 146 5.75 -11.31 2.09
C GLU A 146 4.64 -10.89 1.13
N TRP A 147 5.02 -10.31 -0.02
CA TRP A 147 4.11 -9.92 -1.10
C TRP A 147 3.24 -11.07 -1.61
N LYS A 148 3.68 -12.33 -1.52
CA LYS A 148 2.93 -13.52 -1.95
C LYS A 148 1.69 -13.77 -1.07
N ARG A 149 1.68 -13.24 0.15
CA ARG A 149 0.60 -13.39 1.15
C ARG A 149 -0.36 -12.21 1.17
N VAL A 150 -0.16 -11.20 0.32
CA VAL A 150 -0.99 -9.99 0.29
C VAL A 150 -2.11 -10.16 -0.72
N MET A 151 -3.33 -9.86 -0.30
CA MET A 151 -4.54 -9.88 -1.14
C MET A 151 -5.11 -8.46 -1.24
N PRO A 152 -4.49 -7.58 -2.05
CA PRO A 152 -4.85 -6.17 -2.06
C PRO A 152 -6.21 -5.94 -2.71
N HIS A 153 -6.91 -4.91 -2.24
CA HIS A 153 -8.17 -4.46 -2.84
C HIS A 153 -7.99 -3.28 -3.79
N ASP A 154 -6.91 -2.52 -3.62
CA ASP A 154 -6.56 -1.38 -4.45
C ASP A 154 -6.25 -1.82 -5.89
N LYS A 155 -6.80 -1.09 -6.87
CA LYS A 155 -6.73 -1.46 -8.28
C LYS A 155 -5.31 -1.50 -8.82
N GLU A 156 -4.44 -0.58 -8.39
CA GLU A 156 -3.07 -0.48 -8.89
C GLU A 156 -2.19 -1.54 -8.23
N LEU A 157 -2.40 -1.80 -6.93
CA LEU A 157 -1.74 -2.92 -6.25
C LEU A 157 -2.17 -4.28 -6.83
N VAL A 158 -3.43 -4.45 -7.21
CA VAL A 158 -3.91 -5.67 -7.87
C VAL A 158 -3.21 -5.90 -9.20
N LYS A 159 -3.12 -4.87 -10.06
CA LYS A 159 -2.36 -4.93 -11.32
C LYS A 159 -0.90 -5.31 -11.08
N TYR A 160 -0.27 -4.69 -10.09
CA TYR A 160 1.12 -4.99 -9.73
C TYR A 160 1.31 -6.43 -9.23
N ILE A 161 0.43 -6.94 -8.37
CA ILE A 161 0.50 -8.32 -7.87
C ILE A 161 0.29 -9.34 -8.99
N LYS A 162 -0.70 -9.14 -9.88
CA LYS A 162 -0.91 -9.99 -11.06
C LYS A 162 0.36 -10.06 -11.92
N TRP A 163 0.92 -8.90 -12.26
CA TRP A 163 2.17 -8.81 -13.01
C TRP A 163 3.32 -9.53 -12.28
N LYS A 164 3.47 -9.31 -10.97
CA LYS A 164 4.59 -9.87 -10.19
C LYS A 164 4.51 -11.39 -10.10
N TRP A 165 3.33 -11.98 -9.89
CA TRP A 165 3.12 -13.44 -9.95
C TRP A 165 3.42 -14.02 -11.34
N ALA A 166 2.91 -13.38 -12.40
CA ALA A 166 3.10 -13.85 -13.76
C ALA A 166 4.58 -13.86 -14.17
N VAL A 167 5.36 -12.86 -13.75
CA VAL A 167 6.78 -12.73 -14.12
C VAL A 167 7.72 -13.49 -13.19
N SER A 168 7.47 -13.49 -11.88
CA SER A 168 8.39 -14.05 -10.89
C SER A 168 8.16 -15.54 -10.64
N GLU A 169 6.90 -15.98 -10.70
CA GLU A 169 6.50 -17.34 -10.32
C GLU A 169 5.87 -18.11 -11.49
N LEU A 170 5.66 -17.47 -12.65
CA LEU A 170 4.97 -18.04 -13.81
C LEU A 170 3.58 -18.58 -13.46
N ARG A 171 2.88 -17.95 -12.52
CA ARG A 171 1.53 -18.34 -12.09
C ARG A 171 0.53 -17.22 -12.31
N SER A 172 -0.70 -17.59 -12.63
CA SER A 172 -1.82 -16.66 -12.66
C SER A 172 -2.15 -16.21 -11.25
N TRP A 173 -2.81 -15.06 -11.13
CA TRP A 173 -3.31 -14.57 -9.85
C TRP A 173 -4.70 -13.97 -10.02
N ASP A 174 -5.62 -14.35 -9.12
CA ASP A 174 -6.97 -13.83 -9.03
C ASP A 174 -7.22 -13.11 -7.70
N LYS A 175 -8.08 -12.09 -7.71
CA LYS A 175 -8.38 -11.27 -6.54
C LYS A 175 -9.17 -12.03 -5.46
N LEU A 176 -9.91 -13.05 -5.83
CA LEU A 176 -10.70 -13.87 -4.93
C LEU A 176 -9.90 -15.07 -4.45
N ASP A 177 -9.20 -15.73 -5.36
CA ASP A 177 -8.59 -17.05 -5.09
C ASP A 177 -7.06 -16.99 -4.84
N GLY A 178 -6.42 -15.86 -5.17
CA GLY A 178 -4.97 -15.69 -5.03
C GLY A 178 -4.20 -16.39 -6.15
N PRO A 179 -3.02 -16.98 -5.88
CA PRO A 179 -2.19 -17.60 -6.92
C PRO A 179 -2.83 -18.87 -7.47
N GLY A 180 -3.03 -18.91 -8.79
CA GLY A 180 -3.64 -20.01 -9.54
C GLY A 180 -2.62 -20.92 -10.24
N GLU A 181 -3.03 -21.50 -11.36
CA GLU A 181 -2.22 -22.40 -12.19
C GLU A 181 -1.07 -21.68 -12.93
N SER A 182 -0.25 -22.46 -13.63
CA SER A 182 0.81 -21.93 -14.49
C SER A 182 0.24 -21.01 -15.59
N VAL A 183 0.94 -19.90 -15.88
CA VAL A 183 0.48 -18.94 -16.89
C VAL A 183 0.50 -19.54 -18.30
N GLY A 184 -0.63 -19.41 -19.01
CA GLY A 184 -0.74 -19.69 -20.44
C GLY A 184 -0.71 -18.42 -21.29
N ILE A 185 -0.53 -18.56 -22.61
CA ILE A 185 -0.48 -17.43 -23.55
C ILE A 185 -1.73 -16.56 -23.47
N SER A 186 -2.92 -17.16 -23.31
CA SER A 186 -4.18 -16.42 -23.20
C SER A 186 -4.19 -15.48 -22.01
N TYR A 187 -3.81 -15.97 -20.82
CA TYR A 187 -3.69 -15.16 -19.61
C TYR A 187 -2.69 -14.01 -19.78
N LEU A 188 -1.53 -14.28 -20.40
CA LEU A 188 -0.51 -13.25 -20.61
C LEU A 188 -0.95 -12.15 -21.58
N ARG A 189 -1.80 -12.48 -22.56
CA ARG A 189 -2.40 -11.49 -23.48
C ARG A 189 -3.40 -10.60 -22.73
N GLU A 190 -4.34 -11.21 -22.02
CA GLU A 190 -5.33 -10.48 -21.21
C GLU A 190 -4.67 -9.57 -20.17
N LEU A 191 -3.65 -10.09 -19.47
CA LEU A 191 -2.89 -9.31 -18.52
C LEU A 191 -2.13 -8.17 -19.21
N THR A 192 -1.57 -8.38 -20.40
CA THR A 192 -0.91 -7.30 -21.14
C THR A 192 -1.86 -6.15 -21.43
N ASP A 193 -3.09 -6.46 -21.86
CA ASP A 193 -4.11 -5.46 -22.17
C ASP A 193 -4.58 -4.74 -20.90
N GLU A 194 -4.83 -5.46 -19.81
CA GLU A 194 -5.23 -4.89 -18.51
C GLU A 194 -4.20 -3.88 -17.99
N LEU A 195 -2.90 -4.17 -18.15
CA LEU A 195 -1.81 -3.32 -17.65
C LEU A 195 -1.60 -2.03 -18.47
N GLN A 196 -2.20 -1.92 -19.67
CA GLN A 196 -2.14 -0.72 -20.50
C GLN A 196 -3.28 0.28 -20.25
N THR A 197 -4.33 -0.15 -19.54
CA THR A 197 -5.50 0.67 -19.16
C THR A 197 -5.33 1.37 -17.81
#